data_AF-A0AAW3WLR4-F1
#
_entry.id   AF-A0AAW3WLR4-F1
#
_cell.length_a   1.000
_cell.length_b   1.000
_cell.length_c   1.000
_cell.angle_alpha   90.00
_cell.angle_beta   90.00
_cell.angle_gamma   90.00
#
_symmetry.space_group_name_H-M   'P 1'
#
loop_
_entity.id
_entity.type
_entity.pdbx_description
1 polymer ?
#
loop_
_entity_poly.entity_id
_entity_poly.type
_entity_poly.pdbx_seq_one_letter_code
_entity_poly.pdbx_strand_id
1 'polypeptide(L)'
;MDGKLTEEWTPPDARDEHPQPKVNNPLRFQGQYEDTESGLYYNLNRYYDPCVGRYLTQDPTGLKAGLNNYQYAECNPVSYIDPLGLFTIKNKFPDETLPKDGVILSHTIENGKIKGIDGKREMDFVVTQDGRLVIGEKHHLLGNAEDVLAAGEIRLNGKGQVRRLENLSGHYQPTPEEAARFPSVLRNTGLDLNNTTMNTYEFTLTPSGLVQRFEKVSTKVLKDE
;
A
#
# COMPACT_ATOMS: atom_id res chain seq x y z
N MET A 1 -35.71 23.11 15.29
CA MET A 1 -35.13 22.34 14.19
C MET A 1 -35.63 20.91 14.39
N ASP A 2 -36.69 20.54 13.68
CA ASP A 2 -37.33 19.24 13.83
C ASP A 2 -36.47 18.17 13.15
N GLY A 3 -35.85 17.31 13.95
CA GLY A 3 -34.99 16.21 13.51
C GLY A 3 -35.75 15.12 12.77
N LYS A 4 -36.22 15.42 11.56
CA LYS A 4 -36.72 14.41 10.63
C LYS A 4 -35.55 13.80 9.86
N LEU A 5 -35.44 12.47 9.94
CA LEU A 5 -34.57 11.65 9.10
C LEU A 5 -34.97 11.89 7.63
N THR A 6 -34.04 12.38 6.81
CA THR A 6 -34.30 12.66 5.38
C THR A 6 -33.72 11.62 4.44
N GLU A 7 -32.88 10.70 4.94
CA GLU A 7 -32.15 9.74 4.10
C GLU A 7 -31.95 8.41 4.83
N GLU A 8 -32.15 7.32 4.10
CA GLU A 8 -31.71 5.96 4.43
C GLU A 8 -31.11 5.39 3.15
N TRP A 9 -29.81 5.06 3.15
CA TRP A 9 -29.15 4.45 2.00
C TRP A 9 -29.22 2.93 2.13
N THR A 10 -29.83 2.25 1.16
CA THR A 10 -29.95 0.79 1.10
C THR A 10 -29.11 0.25 -0.05
N PRO A 11 -28.28 -0.79 0.16
CA PRO A 11 -27.54 -1.42 -0.92
C PRO A 11 -28.45 -2.08 -1.97
N PRO A 12 -27.96 -2.32 -3.20
CA PRO A 12 -28.77 -2.65 -4.38
C PRO A 12 -29.52 -3.99 -4.34
N ASP A 13 -29.33 -4.80 -3.30
CA ASP A 13 -30.00 -6.08 -3.08
C ASP A 13 -31.38 -5.92 -2.41
N ALA A 14 -31.69 -4.76 -1.83
CA ALA A 14 -33.00 -4.45 -1.27
C ALA A 14 -33.93 -3.85 -2.35
N ARG A 15 -34.54 -4.71 -3.17
CA ARG A 15 -35.69 -4.30 -4.00
C ARG A 15 -36.93 -4.23 -3.12
N ASP A 16 -37.27 -3.05 -2.64
CA ASP A 16 -38.66 -2.65 -2.47
C ASP A 16 -38.84 -1.12 -2.56
N GLU A 17 -40.00 -0.75 -3.09
CA GLU A 17 -40.37 0.52 -3.71
C GLU A 17 -40.33 1.74 -2.76
N HIS A 18 -39.27 2.54 -2.80
CA HIS A 18 -39.25 3.86 -2.16
C HIS A 18 -39.00 4.97 -3.19
N PRO A 19 -39.84 6.03 -3.24
CA PRO A 19 -39.64 7.16 -4.15
C PRO A 19 -38.39 7.93 -3.73
N GLN A 20 -37.35 7.84 -4.58
CA GLN A 20 -36.06 8.48 -4.36
C GLN A 20 -36.23 10.01 -4.29
N PRO A 21 -35.68 10.69 -3.27
CA PRO A 21 -35.73 12.15 -3.21
C PRO A 21 -35.00 12.78 -4.41
N LYS A 22 -35.59 13.83 -5.00
CA LYS A 22 -35.03 14.63 -6.12
C LYS A 22 -33.88 15.53 -5.66
N VAL A 23 -32.84 14.95 -5.07
CA VAL A 23 -31.58 15.64 -4.80
C VAL A 23 -30.51 14.90 -5.57
N ASN A 24 -29.89 15.58 -6.54
CA ASN A 24 -28.79 15.02 -7.29
C ASN A 24 -27.54 15.05 -6.41
N ASN A 25 -27.36 14.01 -5.58
CA ASN A 25 -26.17 13.83 -4.76
C ASN A 25 -25.22 12.88 -5.52
N PRO A 26 -24.11 13.38 -6.10
CA PRO A 26 -23.15 12.54 -6.81
C PRO A 26 -22.21 11.79 -5.86
N LEU A 27 -22.23 12.07 -4.55
CA LEU A 27 -21.37 11.37 -3.61
C LEU A 27 -21.88 9.94 -3.39
N ARG A 28 -20.96 8.98 -3.35
CA ARG A 28 -21.23 7.56 -3.10
C ARG A 28 -20.46 7.10 -1.85
N PHE A 29 -19.83 5.92 -1.88
CA PHE A 29 -18.95 5.51 -0.78
C PHE A 29 -17.78 6.50 -0.60
N GLN A 30 -17.09 6.45 0.55
CA GLN A 30 -16.05 7.42 0.88
C GLN A 30 -14.99 7.52 -0.23
N GLY A 31 -14.89 8.70 -0.86
CA GLY A 31 -13.96 9.00 -1.96
C GLY A 31 -14.54 8.87 -3.38
N GLN A 32 -15.75 8.34 -3.53
CA GLN A 32 -16.39 8.10 -4.83
C GLN A 32 -17.27 9.27 -5.28
N TYR A 33 -17.07 9.70 -6.53
CA TYR A 33 -17.94 10.64 -7.23
C TYR A 33 -18.63 9.94 -8.40
N GLU A 34 -19.95 9.87 -8.38
CA GLU A 34 -20.72 9.34 -9.50
C GLU A 34 -20.65 10.27 -10.70
N ASP A 35 -20.18 9.73 -11.81
CA ASP A 35 -20.37 10.30 -13.14
C ASP A 35 -21.73 9.86 -13.67
N THR A 36 -22.70 10.78 -13.63
CA THR A 36 -24.09 10.51 -14.02
C THR A 36 -24.26 10.20 -15.52
N GLU A 37 -23.29 10.57 -16.37
CA GLU A 37 -23.37 10.27 -17.81
C GLU A 37 -23.04 8.80 -18.10
N SER A 38 -22.13 8.21 -17.33
CA SER A 38 -21.68 6.83 -17.50
C SER A 38 -22.25 5.85 -16.48
N GLY A 39 -22.75 6.34 -15.35
CA GLY A 39 -23.19 5.51 -14.21
C GLY A 39 -22.03 4.89 -13.42
N LEU A 40 -20.80 5.35 -13.67
CA LEU A 40 -19.58 4.88 -13.03
C LEU A 40 -19.16 5.79 -11.88
N TYR A 41 -18.42 5.23 -10.93
CA TYR A 41 -17.95 5.97 -9.77
C TYR A 41 -16.47 6.29 -9.92
N TYR A 42 -16.13 7.57 -10.01
CA TYR A 42 -14.76 8.04 -10.08
C TYR A 42 -14.10 8.03 -8.70
N ASN A 43 -12.96 7.36 -8.62
CA ASN A 43 -12.14 7.13 -7.44
C ASN A 43 -10.70 7.59 -7.72
N LEU A 44 -10.51 8.92 -7.84
CA LEU A 44 -9.24 9.60 -8.13
C LEU A 44 -8.43 9.00 -9.29
N ASN A 45 -7.71 7.91 -9.04
CA ASN A 45 -6.89 7.24 -10.03
C ASN A 45 -7.66 6.24 -10.92
N ARG A 46 -8.91 5.86 -10.57
CA ARG A 46 -9.66 4.82 -11.30
C ARG A 46 -11.17 5.05 -11.34
N TYR A 47 -11.83 4.49 -12.36
CA TYR A 47 -13.29 4.36 -12.42
C TYR A 47 -13.74 3.00 -11.91
N TYR A 48 -14.69 3.00 -10.97
CA TYR A 48 -15.33 1.85 -10.35
C TYR A 48 -16.71 1.63 -10.96
N ASP A 49 -16.99 0.39 -11.35
CA ASP A 49 -18.29 -0.07 -11.81
C ASP A 49 -19.07 -0.68 -10.63
N PRO A 50 -20.14 -0.03 -10.15
CA PRO A 50 -20.93 -0.52 -9.03
C PRO A 50 -21.83 -1.71 -9.40
N CYS A 51 -22.18 -1.89 -10.68
CA CYS A 51 -23.00 -3.02 -11.12
C CYS A 51 -22.22 -4.34 -11.09
N VAL A 52 -20.91 -4.27 -11.37
CA VAL A 52 -20.01 -5.44 -11.38
C VAL A 52 -19.18 -5.54 -10.09
N GLY A 53 -19.07 -4.45 -9.34
CA GLY A 53 -18.37 -4.39 -8.06
C GLY A 53 -16.85 -4.31 -8.18
N ARG A 54 -16.30 -3.72 -9.24
CA ARG A 54 -14.85 -3.68 -9.53
C ARG A 54 -14.41 -2.44 -10.30
N TYR A 55 -13.12 -2.15 -10.31
CA TYR A 55 -12.54 -1.13 -11.20
C TYR A 55 -12.59 -1.58 -12.66
N LEU A 56 -12.75 -0.62 -13.57
CA LEU A 56 -12.74 -0.85 -15.02
C LEU A 56 -11.34 -0.94 -15.60
N THR A 57 -10.42 -0.15 -15.04
CA THR A 57 -9.02 -0.15 -15.42
C THR A 57 -8.23 -1.00 -14.43
N GLN A 58 -7.24 -1.71 -14.95
CA GLN A 58 -6.23 -2.36 -14.12
C GLN A 58 -5.64 -1.31 -13.17
N ASP A 59 -5.36 -1.69 -11.92
CA ASP A 59 -4.63 -0.83 -10.99
C ASP A 59 -3.40 -0.23 -11.69
N PRO A 60 -3.16 1.09 -11.64
CA PRO A 60 -1.96 1.71 -12.20
C PRO A 60 -0.67 1.14 -11.62
N THR A 61 -0.75 0.54 -10.43
CA THR A 61 0.33 -0.20 -9.80
C THR A 61 0.51 -1.61 -10.39
N GLY A 62 -0.35 -2.06 -11.30
CA GLY A 62 -0.27 -3.33 -12.00
C GLY A 62 -0.52 -4.51 -11.05
N LEU A 63 0.28 -5.58 -11.15
CA LEU A 63 0.25 -6.73 -10.21
C LEU A 63 0.51 -6.33 -8.74
N LYS A 64 0.86 -5.06 -8.46
CA LYS A 64 1.04 -4.51 -7.11
C LYS A 64 -0.28 -4.35 -6.34
N ALA A 65 -1.44 -4.56 -6.97
CA ALA A 65 -2.75 -4.54 -6.29
C ALA A 65 -3.24 -5.92 -5.80
N GLY A 66 -2.55 -6.99 -6.20
CA GLY A 66 -2.87 -8.38 -5.88
C GLY A 66 -3.02 -9.23 -7.13
N LEU A 67 -3.51 -10.46 -6.98
CA LEU A 67 -3.83 -11.32 -8.14
C LEU A 67 -5.01 -10.75 -8.96
N ASN A 68 -5.90 -10.01 -8.32
CA ASN A 68 -7.03 -9.34 -8.97
C ASN A 68 -6.83 -7.82 -9.00
N ASN A 69 -6.25 -7.33 -10.09
CA ASN A 69 -5.92 -5.91 -10.27
C ASN A 69 -7.13 -4.99 -10.51
N TYR A 70 -8.33 -5.55 -10.54
CA TYR A 70 -9.59 -4.82 -10.70
C TYR A 70 -10.35 -4.71 -9.37
N GLN A 71 -9.86 -5.33 -8.29
CA GLN A 71 -10.61 -5.39 -7.04
C GLN A 71 -10.69 -4.02 -6.34
N TYR A 72 -11.86 -3.72 -5.78
CA TYR A 72 -12.08 -2.62 -4.87
C TYR A 72 -11.98 -3.12 -3.43
N ALA A 73 -11.24 -2.38 -2.57
CA ALA A 73 -11.20 -2.62 -1.12
C ALA A 73 -10.94 -4.09 -0.73
N GLU A 74 -10.01 -4.76 -1.42
CA GLU A 74 -9.63 -6.17 -1.17
C GLU A 74 -10.83 -7.15 -1.15
N CYS A 75 -11.86 -6.89 -1.96
CA CYS A 75 -13.12 -7.64 -1.96
C CYS A 75 -13.90 -7.62 -0.64
N ASN A 76 -13.54 -6.74 0.31
CA ASN A 76 -14.29 -6.52 1.56
C ASN A 76 -14.56 -5.01 1.77
N PRO A 77 -15.49 -4.42 1.00
CA PRO A 77 -15.86 -3.01 1.08
C PRO A 77 -16.61 -2.64 2.37
N VAL A 78 -16.96 -3.62 3.21
CA VAL A 78 -17.57 -3.40 4.53
C VAL A 78 -16.52 -3.01 5.56
N SER A 79 -15.32 -3.60 5.45
CA SER A 79 -14.21 -3.38 6.39
C SER A 79 -13.14 -2.45 5.85
N TYR A 80 -13.03 -2.33 4.53
CA TYR A 80 -11.99 -1.55 3.86
C TYR A 80 -12.59 -0.52 2.90
N ILE A 81 -11.85 0.55 2.74
CA ILE A 81 -12.09 1.60 1.76
C ILE A 81 -10.82 1.72 0.91
N ASP A 82 -10.95 2.14 -0.35
CA ASP A 82 -9.82 2.42 -1.23
C ASP A 82 -9.89 3.89 -1.70
N PRO A 83 -9.47 4.85 -0.86
CA PRO A 83 -9.67 6.28 -1.11
C PRO A 83 -8.81 6.81 -2.26
N LEU A 84 -7.66 6.16 -2.51
CA LEU A 84 -6.71 6.58 -3.54
C LEU A 84 -6.83 5.75 -4.82
N GLY A 85 -7.56 4.63 -4.81
CA GLY A 85 -7.50 3.69 -5.91
C GLY A 85 -6.16 2.94 -5.96
N LEU A 86 -5.50 2.71 -4.82
CA LEU A 86 -4.15 2.13 -4.71
C LEU A 86 -4.06 1.18 -3.51
N PHE A 87 -3.18 0.18 -3.61
CA PHE A 87 -2.85 -0.70 -2.49
C PHE A 87 -1.86 -0.05 -1.50
N THR A 88 -2.13 -0.15 -0.19
CA THR A 88 -1.28 0.38 0.89
C THR A 88 -1.15 -0.60 2.05
N ILE A 89 0.03 -0.65 2.68
CA ILE A 89 0.35 -1.42 3.89
C ILE A 89 0.11 -0.52 5.10
N LYS A 90 -0.75 -0.98 6.01
CA LYS A 90 -1.16 -0.19 7.18
C LYS A 90 -0.09 -0.12 8.26
N ASN A 91 0.10 1.06 8.85
CA ASN A 91 0.86 1.18 10.09
C ASN A 91 0.07 0.56 11.26
N LYS A 92 0.65 -0.42 11.97
CA LYS A 92 0.00 -1.06 13.12
C LYS A 92 0.09 -0.23 14.41
N PHE A 93 1.00 0.74 14.45
CA PHE A 93 1.26 1.57 15.64
C PHE A 93 1.32 3.07 15.26
N PRO A 94 0.22 3.66 14.76
CA PRO A 94 0.20 5.06 14.33
C PRO A 94 0.30 6.06 15.50
N ASP A 95 -0.16 5.67 16.69
CA ASP A 95 -0.18 6.53 17.88
C ASP A 95 1.15 6.50 18.68
N GLU A 96 2.11 5.67 18.26
CA GLU A 96 3.39 5.59 18.94
C GLU A 96 4.23 6.85 18.64
N THR A 97 4.92 7.37 19.65
CA THR A 97 5.75 8.56 19.44
C THR A 97 6.93 8.23 18.53
N LEU A 98 7.15 9.06 17.51
CA LEU A 98 8.28 8.88 16.60
C LEU A 98 9.60 8.77 17.40
N PRO A 99 10.43 7.74 17.12
CA PRO A 99 11.67 7.55 17.84
C PRO A 99 12.61 8.73 17.59
N LYS A 100 13.11 9.34 18.66
CA LYS A 100 14.08 10.47 18.57
C LYS A 100 15.43 10.05 17.99
N ASP A 101 15.70 8.75 18.01
CA ASP A 101 16.97 8.15 17.57
C ASP A 101 16.91 7.59 16.14
N GLY A 102 15.77 7.72 15.45
CA GLY A 102 15.66 7.30 14.05
C GLY A 102 16.45 8.25 13.13
N VAL A 103 17.00 7.72 12.04
CA VAL A 103 17.85 8.48 11.12
C VAL A 103 17.35 8.28 9.69
N ILE A 104 16.91 9.36 9.03
CA ILE A 104 16.65 9.35 7.59
C ILE A 104 17.97 9.61 6.86
N LEU A 105 18.33 8.71 5.94
CA LEU A 105 19.54 8.82 5.14
C LEU A 105 19.23 9.53 3.83
N SER A 106 19.86 10.69 3.63
CA SER A 106 19.80 11.41 2.36
C SER A 106 20.42 10.54 1.27
N HIS A 107 19.70 10.36 0.17
CA HIS A 107 20.14 9.53 -0.93
C HIS A 107 19.64 10.05 -2.27
N THR A 108 20.28 9.60 -3.33
CA THR A 108 19.87 9.84 -4.72
C THR A 108 19.95 8.54 -5.48
N ILE A 109 19.04 8.36 -6.44
CA ILE A 109 19.02 7.19 -7.31
C ILE A 109 19.66 7.57 -8.64
N GLU A 110 20.82 6.99 -8.94
CA GLU A 110 21.56 7.20 -10.17
C GLU A 110 21.77 5.85 -10.89
N ASN A 111 21.30 5.75 -12.13
CA ASN A 111 21.43 4.53 -12.95
C ASN A 111 20.98 3.26 -12.21
N GLY A 112 19.83 3.31 -11.50
CA GLY A 112 19.32 2.17 -10.76
C GLY A 112 19.95 1.93 -9.38
N LYS A 113 20.90 2.76 -8.94
CA LYS A 113 21.68 2.53 -7.71
C LYS A 113 21.49 3.67 -6.72
N ILE A 114 21.52 3.33 -5.45
CA ILE A 114 21.43 4.27 -4.33
C ILE A 114 22.82 4.87 -4.07
N LYS A 115 22.92 6.19 -4.12
CA LYS A 115 24.12 6.98 -3.83
C LYS A 115 23.87 7.90 -2.63
N GLY A 116 24.95 8.33 -1.98
CA GLY A 116 24.90 9.22 -0.81
C GLY A 116 24.87 8.51 0.54
N ILE A 117 24.86 7.17 0.56
CA ILE A 117 24.87 6.36 1.78
C ILE A 117 26.21 5.63 1.88
N ASP A 118 27.20 6.30 2.48
CA ASP A 118 28.54 5.73 2.67
C ASP A 118 28.61 4.89 3.96
N GLY A 119 29.25 3.72 3.87
CA GLY A 119 29.54 2.86 5.02
C GLY A 119 28.39 1.98 5.52
N LYS A 120 27.12 2.37 5.32
CA LYS A 120 25.96 1.54 5.68
C LYS A 120 25.57 0.60 4.54
N ARG A 121 25.49 -0.69 4.84
CA ARG A 121 25.17 -1.74 3.85
C ARG A 121 23.82 -2.39 4.07
N GLU A 122 23.22 -2.23 5.23
CA GLU A 122 21.95 -2.81 5.65
C GLU A 122 21.19 -1.72 6.39
N MET A 123 19.94 -1.53 6.01
CA MET A 123 19.14 -0.37 6.41
C MET A 123 17.66 -0.67 6.21
N ASP A 124 16.82 0.07 6.94
CA ASP A 124 15.38 0.03 6.75
C ASP A 124 15.02 0.87 5.52
N PHE A 125 13.98 0.45 4.80
CA PHE A 125 13.39 1.24 3.74
C PHE A 125 11.87 1.30 3.89
N VAL A 126 11.31 2.39 3.41
CA VAL A 126 9.88 2.62 3.23
C VAL A 126 9.67 3.25 1.87
N VAL A 127 8.59 2.87 1.19
CA VAL A 127 8.07 3.59 0.04
C VAL A 127 6.76 4.23 0.45
N THR A 128 6.72 5.56 0.47
CA THR A 128 5.56 6.35 0.88
C THR A 128 4.44 6.27 -0.16
N GLN A 129 3.23 6.70 0.20
CA GLN A 129 2.07 6.65 -0.71
C GLN A 129 2.24 7.47 -1.99
N ASP A 130 3.04 8.54 -1.95
CA ASP A 130 3.43 9.34 -3.11
C ASP A 130 4.55 8.70 -3.95
N GLY A 131 4.95 7.47 -3.62
CA GLY A 131 5.90 6.67 -4.40
C GLY A 131 7.37 7.03 -4.15
N ARG A 132 7.69 7.82 -3.12
CA ARG A 132 9.07 8.17 -2.80
C ARG A 132 9.72 7.07 -1.98
N LEU A 133 10.98 6.77 -2.32
CA LEU A 133 11.81 5.90 -1.50
C LEU A 133 12.38 6.71 -0.33
N VAL A 134 12.21 6.21 0.88
CA VAL A 134 12.82 6.72 2.10
C VAL A 134 13.64 5.60 2.72
N ILE A 135 14.89 5.89 3.06
CA ILE A 135 15.85 4.92 3.56
C ILE A 135 16.42 5.45 4.87
N GLY A 136 16.65 4.56 5.82
CA GLY A 136 17.28 4.95 7.07
C GLY A 136 17.23 3.89 8.15
N GLU A 137 16.95 4.36 9.36
CA GLU A 137 16.76 3.53 10.54
C GLU A 137 15.39 3.82 11.12
N LYS A 138 14.70 2.76 11.55
CA LYS A 138 13.35 2.75 12.14
C LYS A 138 12.25 3.05 11.12
N HIS A 139 11.55 2.01 10.64
CA HIS A 139 10.42 2.14 9.71
C HIS A 139 9.36 3.16 10.12
N HIS A 140 9.08 3.29 11.41
CA HIS A 140 8.10 4.25 11.91
C HIS A 140 8.46 5.69 11.55
N LEU A 141 9.73 6.07 11.71
CA LEU A 141 10.21 7.39 11.30
C LEU A 141 10.18 7.55 9.77
N LEU A 142 10.60 6.52 9.03
CA LEU A 142 10.70 6.59 7.57
C LEU A 142 9.34 6.79 6.88
N GLY A 143 8.27 6.22 7.45
CA GLY A 143 6.90 6.40 6.97
C GLY A 143 6.13 7.54 7.64
N ASN A 144 6.75 8.32 8.53
CA ASN A 144 6.09 9.42 9.25
C ASN A 144 4.77 9.02 9.94
N ALA A 145 4.70 7.80 10.47
CA ALA A 145 3.49 7.17 11.03
C ALA A 145 2.32 6.93 10.05
N GLU A 146 2.49 7.19 8.75
CA GLU A 146 1.48 6.98 7.71
C GLU A 146 1.52 5.56 7.13
N ASP A 147 0.49 5.20 6.37
CA ASP A 147 0.47 3.96 5.59
C ASP A 147 1.45 4.04 4.40
N VAL A 148 1.98 2.91 3.95
CA VAL A 148 3.12 2.86 3.01
C VAL A 148 2.90 1.84 1.90
N LEU A 149 3.51 2.02 0.73
CA LEU A 149 3.40 1.07 -0.38
C LEU A 149 4.32 -0.15 -0.21
N ALA A 150 5.44 0.04 0.50
CA ALA A 150 6.37 -1.02 0.85
C ALA A 150 7.16 -0.63 2.10
N ALA A 151 7.48 -1.59 2.97
CA ALA A 151 8.35 -1.36 4.12
C ALA A 151 9.13 -2.63 4.43
N GLY A 152 10.42 -2.50 4.70
CA GLY A 152 11.26 -3.66 4.97
C GLY A 152 12.71 -3.31 5.20
N GLU A 153 13.58 -4.30 5.04
CA GLU A 153 15.02 -4.14 5.11
C GLU A 153 15.64 -4.29 3.72
N ILE A 154 16.64 -3.45 3.43
CA ILE A 154 17.36 -3.45 2.18
C ILE A 154 18.86 -3.53 2.43
N ARG A 155 19.52 -4.35 1.61
CA ARG A 155 20.97 -4.53 1.66
C ARG A 155 21.61 -4.12 0.35
N LEU A 156 22.60 -3.23 0.44
CA LEU A 156 23.34 -2.69 -0.69
C LEU A 156 24.74 -3.31 -0.78
N ASN A 157 25.29 -3.37 -2.00
CA ASN A 157 26.72 -3.60 -2.19
C ASN A 157 27.52 -2.29 -2.06
N GLY A 158 28.86 -2.38 -2.06
CA GLY A 158 29.73 -1.20 -2.00
C GLY A 158 29.65 -0.24 -3.19
N LYS A 159 28.81 -0.52 -4.20
CA LYS A 159 28.54 0.37 -5.34
C LYS A 159 27.16 1.05 -5.26
N GLY A 160 26.34 0.71 -4.25
CA GLY A 160 24.99 1.23 -4.06
C GLY A 160 23.88 0.40 -4.74
N GLN A 161 24.20 -0.77 -5.29
CA GLN A 161 23.21 -1.64 -5.91
C GLN A 161 22.54 -2.52 -4.86
N VAL A 162 21.23 -2.67 -4.96
CA VAL A 162 20.45 -3.56 -4.09
C VAL A 162 20.87 -5.01 -4.36
N ARG A 163 21.12 -5.75 -3.28
CA ARG A 163 21.52 -7.17 -3.33
C ARG A 163 20.63 -8.05 -2.49
N ARG A 164 20.02 -7.49 -1.46
CA ARG A 164 19.01 -8.19 -0.68
C ARG A 164 17.87 -7.27 -0.34
N LEU A 165 16.69 -7.84 -0.32
CA LEU A 165 15.47 -7.18 0.11
C LEU A 165 14.67 -8.15 0.98
N GLU A 166 14.16 -7.66 2.09
CA GLU A 166 13.41 -8.44 3.07
C GLU A 166 12.17 -7.65 3.50
N ASN A 167 11.07 -8.34 3.79
CA ASN A 167 9.83 -7.71 4.29
C ASN A 167 9.82 -7.54 5.81
N LEU A 168 11.00 -7.52 6.43
CA LEU A 168 11.16 -7.36 7.86
C LEU A 168 10.83 -5.92 8.26
N SER A 169 9.65 -5.73 8.83
CA SER A 169 9.25 -4.46 9.43
C SER A 169 8.36 -4.70 10.65
N GLY A 170 8.81 -4.23 11.82
CA GLY A 170 8.08 -4.41 13.08
C GLY A 170 6.78 -3.62 13.18
N HIS A 171 6.71 -2.44 12.54
CA HIS A 171 5.54 -1.55 12.60
C HIS A 171 4.51 -1.83 11.50
N TYR A 172 4.97 -2.22 10.30
CA TYR A 172 4.08 -2.47 9.16
C TYR A 172 3.74 -3.95 9.00
N GLN A 173 4.59 -4.86 9.49
CA GLN A 173 4.39 -6.31 9.49
C GLN A 173 3.80 -6.85 8.18
N PRO A 174 4.39 -6.49 7.01
CA PRO A 174 3.83 -6.83 5.71
C PRO A 174 3.75 -8.35 5.53
N THR A 175 2.59 -8.83 5.13
CA THR A 175 2.36 -10.25 4.85
C THR A 175 3.16 -10.69 3.61
N PRO A 176 3.38 -12.00 3.41
CA PRO A 176 4.06 -12.50 2.22
C PRO A 176 3.43 -12.06 0.89
N GLU A 177 2.09 -11.92 0.86
CA GLU A 177 1.34 -11.47 -0.32
C GLU A 177 1.56 -9.99 -0.63
N GLU A 178 1.66 -9.16 0.41
CA GLU A 178 1.98 -7.73 0.27
C GLU A 178 3.45 -7.56 -0.13
N ALA A 179 4.34 -8.34 0.50
CA ALA A 179 5.77 -8.37 0.19
C ALA A 179 6.05 -8.72 -1.27
N ALA A 180 5.27 -9.62 -1.88
CA ALA A 180 5.42 -10.01 -3.28
C ALA A 180 5.37 -8.82 -4.25
N ARG A 181 4.84 -7.67 -3.81
CA ARG A 181 4.68 -6.42 -4.59
C ARG A 181 5.90 -5.51 -4.51
N PHE A 182 6.78 -5.71 -3.53
CA PHE A 182 7.94 -4.86 -3.26
C PHE A 182 8.86 -4.67 -4.47
N PRO A 183 9.20 -5.71 -5.27
CA PRO A 183 10.07 -5.54 -6.44
C PRO A 183 9.53 -4.50 -7.41
N SER A 184 8.23 -4.55 -7.70
CA SER A 184 7.62 -3.65 -8.65
C SER A 184 7.46 -2.25 -8.05
N VAL A 185 7.18 -2.12 -6.75
CA VAL A 185 7.12 -0.81 -6.06
C VAL A 185 8.48 -0.12 -6.13
N LEU A 186 9.56 -0.84 -5.83
CA LEU A 186 10.91 -0.28 -5.80
C LEU A 186 11.49 -0.01 -7.19
N ARG A 187 11.15 -0.78 -8.21
CA ARG A 187 11.52 -0.44 -9.60
C ARG A 187 10.96 0.91 -10.03
N ASN A 188 9.74 1.26 -9.58
CA ASN A 188 9.13 2.56 -9.90
C ASN A 188 9.84 3.74 -9.25
N THR A 189 10.56 3.53 -8.15
CA THR A 189 11.39 4.59 -7.56
C THR A 189 12.66 4.84 -8.38
N GLY A 190 12.90 4.03 -9.41
CA GLY A 190 14.05 4.10 -10.30
C GLY A 190 15.17 3.14 -9.92
N LEU A 191 14.94 2.19 -9.00
CA LEU A 191 15.94 1.20 -8.60
C LEU A 191 16.07 0.03 -9.58
N ASP A 192 17.32 -0.37 -9.82
CA ASP A 192 17.67 -1.62 -10.49
C ASP A 192 17.76 -2.73 -9.44
N LEU A 193 16.85 -3.69 -9.56
CA LEU A 193 16.77 -4.87 -8.69
C LEU A 193 17.31 -6.15 -9.36
N ASN A 194 17.98 -6.04 -10.49
CA ASN A 194 18.52 -7.21 -11.19
C ASN A 194 19.56 -7.95 -10.31
N ASN A 195 19.40 -9.27 -10.21
CA ASN A 195 20.19 -10.14 -9.33
C ASN A 195 20.11 -9.75 -7.85
N THR A 196 18.95 -9.21 -7.43
CA THR A 196 18.63 -8.99 -6.02
C THR A 196 17.96 -10.23 -5.45
N THR A 197 18.41 -10.69 -4.29
CA THR A 197 17.73 -11.76 -3.55
C THR A 197 16.64 -11.17 -2.68
N MET A 198 15.39 -11.53 -2.94
CA MET A 198 14.27 -11.22 -2.07
C MET A 198 14.00 -12.39 -1.13
N ASN A 199 14.10 -12.14 0.18
CA ASN A 199 13.63 -13.07 1.20
C ASN A 199 12.29 -12.58 1.73
N THR A 200 11.31 -13.48 1.77
CA THR A 200 9.99 -13.19 2.33
C THR A 200 9.81 -14.01 3.59
N TYR A 201 9.33 -13.33 4.63
CA TYR A 201 9.08 -13.86 5.96
C TYR A 201 7.60 -13.73 6.30
N GLU A 202 7.09 -14.72 7.01
CA GLU A 202 5.76 -14.69 7.61
C GLU A 202 5.90 -14.45 9.11
N PHE A 203 5.09 -13.53 9.64
CA PHE A 203 5.11 -13.15 11.05
C PHE A 203 4.08 -13.94 11.84
N THR A 204 4.49 -14.56 12.95
CA THR A 204 3.55 -15.01 13.97
C THR A 204 3.41 -13.91 15.01
N LEU A 205 2.18 -13.46 15.23
CA LEU A 205 1.86 -12.36 16.14
C LEU A 205 1.41 -12.91 17.50
N THR A 206 1.75 -12.19 18.57
CA THR A 206 1.13 -12.40 19.88
C THR A 206 -0.33 -11.91 19.86
N PRO A 207 -1.16 -12.27 20.86
CA PRO A 207 -2.51 -11.70 21.00
C PRO A 207 -2.54 -10.17 21.09
N SER A 208 -1.41 -9.54 21.45
CA SER A 208 -1.23 -8.09 21.50
C SER A 208 -0.74 -7.47 20.18
N GLY A 209 -0.60 -8.25 19.10
CA GLY A 209 -0.19 -7.77 17.78
C GLY A 209 1.32 -7.54 17.61
N LEU A 210 2.14 -7.99 18.56
CA LEU A 210 3.60 -7.89 18.46
C LEU A 210 4.18 -9.09 17.73
N VAL A 211 5.25 -8.89 16.98
CA VAL A 211 5.98 -9.98 16.31
C VAL A 211 6.59 -10.90 17.36
N GLN A 212 6.12 -12.15 17.42
CA GLN A 212 6.66 -13.19 18.30
C GLN A 212 7.80 -13.95 17.62
N ARG A 213 7.60 -14.32 16.35
CA ARG A 213 8.59 -14.97 15.50
C ARG A 213 8.35 -14.59 14.04
N PHE A 214 9.40 -14.69 13.24
CA PHE A 214 9.31 -14.60 11.79
C PHE A 214 9.94 -15.84 11.18
N GLU A 215 9.25 -16.48 10.23
CA GLU A 215 9.73 -17.67 9.54
C GLU A 215 9.94 -17.35 8.08
N LYS A 216 11.09 -17.73 7.52
CA LYS A 216 11.36 -17.48 6.10
C LYS A 216 10.55 -18.45 5.25
N VAL A 217 9.58 -17.93 4.52
CA VAL A 217 8.67 -18.71 3.67
C VAL A 217 9.12 -18.77 2.22
N SER A 218 9.87 -17.77 1.74
CA SER A 218 10.32 -17.73 0.35
C SER A 218 11.67 -17.06 0.18
N THR A 219 12.43 -17.51 -0.81
CA THR A 219 13.62 -16.84 -1.33
C THR A 219 13.54 -16.84 -2.84
N LYS A 220 13.53 -15.65 -3.45
CA LYS A 220 13.47 -15.47 -4.91
C LYS A 220 14.59 -14.56 -5.38
N VAL A 221 15.26 -14.92 -6.46
CA VAL A 221 16.18 -14.00 -7.15
C VAL A 221 15.38 -13.20 -8.17
N LEU A 222 15.39 -11.88 -8.03
CA LEU A 222 14.76 -10.95 -8.93
C LEU A 222 15.60 -10.81 -10.20
N LYS A 223 14.95 -10.93 -11.34
CA LYS A 223 15.52 -10.69 -12.66
C LYS A 223 14.72 -9.59 -13.34
N ASP A 224 15.35 -8.86 -14.24
CA ASP A 224 14.62 -7.94 -15.11
C ASP A 224 13.58 -8.75 -15.91
N GLU A 225 12.36 -8.21 -15.95
CA GLU A 225 11.27 -8.72 -16.78
C GLU A 225 11.41 -8.17 -18.20
#